data_AF-X1D9S8-F1
#
_entry.id   AF-X1D9S8-F1
#
_cell.length_a   1.000
_cell.length_b   1.000
_cell.length_c   1.000
_cell.angle_alpha   90.00
_cell.angle_beta   90.00
_cell.angle_gamma   90.00
#
_symmetry.space_group_name_H-M   'P 1'
#
loop_
_entity.id
_entity.type
_entity.pdbx_description
1 polymer ?
#
loop_
_entity_poly.entity_id
_entity_poly.type
_entity_poly.pdbx_seq_one_letter_code
_entity_poly.pdbx_strand_id
1 'polypeptide(L)'
;MDWLKLSMELQGIVDIDDILLYSKFDISKLIIGLETVRNLEVIREAVNIIGKNKLILSIDMYKQKVLSNAKRVEDKNPIKIANVMEEIGVNELILLDL
;
A
#
# COMPACT_ATOMS: atom_id res chain seq x y z
N MET A 1 -21.07 8.72 28.66
CA MET A 1 -20.04 7.83 28.11
C MET A 1 -20.10 8.02 26.62
N ASP A 2 -19.36 9.02 26.15
CA ASP A 2 -19.45 9.53 24.80
C ASP A 2 -18.93 8.49 23.83
N TRP A 3 -19.84 8.01 22.97
CA TRP A 3 -19.48 7.38 21.72
C TRP A 3 -18.76 8.44 20.89
N LEU A 4 -17.44 8.50 21.04
CA LEU A 4 -16.57 9.18 20.09
C LEU A 4 -16.99 8.68 18.71
N LYS A 5 -17.67 9.56 17.97
CA LYS A 5 -17.81 9.46 16.52
C LYS A 5 -16.40 9.34 15.99
N LEU A 6 -15.92 8.12 15.85
CA LEU A 6 -14.75 7.80 15.04
C LEU A 6 -15.23 7.95 13.59
N SER A 7 -15.40 9.20 13.15
CA SER A 7 -15.36 9.48 11.72
C SER A 7 -13.90 9.36 11.32
N MET A 8 -13.40 8.12 11.26
CA MET A 8 -12.24 7.81 10.45
C MET A 8 -12.69 8.08 9.02
N GLU A 9 -12.38 9.27 8.51
CA GLU A 9 -12.15 9.39 7.08
C GLU A 9 -11.05 8.38 6.79
N LEU A 10 -11.41 7.26 6.14
CA LEU A 10 -10.46 6.23 5.70
C LEU A 10 -9.59 6.84 4.60
N GLN A 11 -8.66 7.70 5.00
CA GLN A 11 -7.56 8.09 4.16
C GLN A 11 -6.70 6.85 3.98
N GLY A 12 -6.25 6.60 2.75
CA GLY A 12 -5.35 5.50 2.47
C GLY A 12 -4.03 5.66 3.22
N ILE A 13 -3.21 4.60 3.22
CA ILE A 13 -1.88 4.64 3.83
C ILE A 13 -0.97 5.55 3.01
N VAL A 14 -0.46 6.61 3.62
CA VAL A 14 0.41 7.61 2.96
C VAL A 14 1.86 7.44 3.38
N ASP A 15 2.10 7.22 4.68
CA ASP A 15 3.43 7.11 5.26
C ASP A 15 3.55 6.09 6.41
N ILE A 16 4.68 6.12 7.12
CA ILE A 16 5.00 5.16 8.17
C ILE A 16 4.14 5.35 9.43
N ASP A 17 3.67 6.57 9.72
CA ASP A 17 2.86 6.83 10.91
C ASP A 17 1.51 6.12 10.79
N ASP A 18 0.96 6.06 9.57
CA ASP A 18 -0.23 5.26 9.27
C ASP A 18 0.03 3.77 9.53
N ILE A 19 1.16 3.23 9.04
CA ILE A 19 1.55 1.83 9.26
C ILE A 19 1.62 1.52 10.75
N LEU A 20 2.27 2.39 11.54
CA LEU A 20 2.42 2.23 12.99
C LEU A 20 1.10 2.37 13.74
N LEU A 21 0.16 3.15 13.23
CA LEU A 21 -1.19 3.22 13.78
C LEU A 21 -1.91 1.89 13.57
N TYR A 22 -1.93 1.37 12.33
CA TYR A 22 -2.64 0.15 11.99
C TYR A 22 -2.00 -1.12 12.57
N SER A 23 -0.68 -1.13 12.78
CA SER A 23 0.01 -2.26 13.40
C SER A 23 -0.37 -2.51 14.86
N LYS A 24 -1.01 -1.55 15.53
CA LYS A 24 -1.51 -1.68 16.91
C LYS A 24 -2.79 -2.50 17.01
N PHE A 25 -3.48 -2.71 15.90
CA PHE A 25 -4.71 -3.50 15.84
C PHE A 25 -4.39 -4.93 15.38
N ASP A 26 -5.19 -5.90 15.83
CA ASP A 26 -5.08 -7.29 15.38
C ASP A 26 -5.77 -7.48 14.02
N ILE A 27 -5.19 -6.88 12.98
CA ILE A 27 -5.67 -7.02 11.61
C ILE A 27 -5.15 -8.30 10.97
N SER A 28 -6.00 -8.95 10.18
CA SER A 28 -5.64 -10.12 9.38
C SER A 28 -4.81 -9.74 8.16
N LYS A 29 -5.18 -8.65 7.48
CA LYS A 29 -4.50 -8.09 6.31
C LYS A 29 -4.60 -6.56 6.33
N LEU A 30 -3.54 -5.88 5.88
CA LEU A 30 -3.54 -4.48 5.50
C LEU A 30 -3.45 -4.38 3.98
N ILE A 31 -4.33 -3.58 3.37
CA ILE A 31 -4.25 -3.23 1.95
C ILE A 31 -3.62 -1.85 1.83
N ILE A 32 -2.61 -1.72 0.99
CA ILE A 32 -1.96 -0.44 0.68
C ILE A 32 -2.12 -0.14 -0.81
N GLY A 33 -2.68 1.02 -1.15
CA GLY A 33 -2.74 1.50 -2.53
C GLY A 33 -1.42 2.13 -2.96
N LEU A 34 -0.90 1.74 -4.12
CA LEU A 34 0.31 2.37 -4.67
C LEU A 34 0.08 3.84 -5.03
N GLU A 35 -1.16 4.21 -5.31
CA GLU A 35 -1.61 5.58 -5.54
C GLU A 35 -1.60 6.44 -4.27
N THR A 36 -1.71 5.86 -3.08
CA THR A 36 -1.77 6.64 -1.82
C THR A 36 -0.40 6.85 -1.19
N VAL A 37 0.54 5.93 -1.40
CA VAL A 37 1.87 6.02 -0.79
C VAL A 37 2.74 7.12 -1.41
N ARG A 38 3.44 7.86 -0.56
CA ARG A 38 4.35 8.94 -1.02
C ARG A 38 5.58 8.42 -1.75
N ASN A 39 6.08 7.23 -1.39
CA ASN A 39 7.25 6.58 -1.96
C ASN A 39 7.26 5.08 -1.63
N LEU A 40 8.13 4.32 -2.30
CA LEU A 40 8.23 2.86 -2.13
C LEU A 40 8.82 2.44 -0.78
N GLU A 41 9.49 3.34 -0.05
CA GLU A 41 10.05 3.03 1.27
C GLU A 41 8.94 2.76 2.29
N VAL A 42 7.78 3.43 2.15
CA VAL A 42 6.60 3.16 2.98
C VAL A 42 6.15 1.70 2.85
N ILE A 43 6.21 1.13 1.64
CA ILE A 43 5.86 -0.28 1.40
C ILE A 43 6.88 -1.19 2.05
N ARG A 44 8.19 -0.87 1.96
CA ARG A 44 9.25 -1.63 2.63
C ARG A 44 9.06 -1.66 4.15
N GLU A 45 8.77 -0.51 4.74
CA GLU A 45 8.48 -0.39 6.17
C GLU A 45 7.23 -1.17 6.56
N ALA A 46 6.17 -1.14 5.74
CA ALA A 46 4.98 -1.94 5.96
C ALA A 46 5.28 -3.45 5.97
N VAL A 47 6.10 -3.94 5.03
CA VAL A 47 6.56 -5.34 5.00
C VAL A 47 7.31 -5.69 6.29
N ASN A 48 8.18 -4.80 6.79
CA ASN A 48 8.98 -5.02 7.99
C ASN A 48 8.14 -5.02 9.29
N ILE A 49 7.19 -4.08 9.41
CA ILE A 49 6.42 -3.85 10.63
C ILE A 49 5.25 -4.83 10.74
N ILE A 50 4.48 -4.99 9.67
CA ILE A 50 3.24 -5.79 9.65
C ILE A 50 3.52 -7.24 9.25
N GLY A 51 4.60 -7.47 8.50
CA GLY A 51 4.97 -8.76 7.94
C GLY A 51 4.34 -9.00 6.58
N LYS A 52 5.13 -9.51 5.63
CA LYS A 52 4.68 -9.79 4.25
C LYS A 52 3.36 -10.56 4.15
N ASN A 53 3.14 -11.56 5.01
CA ASN A 53 1.92 -12.38 4.98
C ASN A 53 0.66 -11.63 5.40
N LYS A 54 0.79 -10.46 6.00
CA LYS A 54 -0.31 -9.60 6.42
C LYS A 54 -0.47 -8.37 5.52
N LEU A 55 0.30 -8.26 4.43
CA LEU A 55 0.24 -7.13 3.51
C LEU A 55 -0.32 -7.57 2.16
N ILE A 56 -1.18 -6.73 1.58
CA ILE A 56 -1.62 -6.83 0.18
C ILE A 56 -1.38 -5.46 -0.46
N LEU A 57 -0.69 -5.45 -1.60
CA LEU A 57 -0.51 -4.22 -2.37
C LEU A 57 -1.60 -4.09 -3.43
N SER A 58 -2.35 -2.99 -3.43
CA SER A 58 -3.28 -2.63 -4.49
C SER A 58 -2.57 -1.78 -5.54
N ILE A 59 -2.68 -2.17 -6.80
CA ILE A 59 -2.12 -1.47 -7.95
C ILE A 59 -3.27 -1.18 -8.91
N ASP A 60 -3.52 0.11 -9.12
CA ASP A 60 -4.45 0.56 -10.14
C ASP A 60 -3.72 0.79 -11.46
N MET A 61 -4.33 0.38 -12.56
CA MET A 61 -3.84 0.68 -13.90
C MET A 61 -4.95 1.23 -14.80
N TYR A 62 -4.54 2.07 -15.74
CA TYR A 62 -5.39 2.61 -16.78
C TYR A 62 -4.61 2.62 -18.09
N LYS A 63 -5.19 2.07 -19.16
CA LYS A 63 -4.52 1.95 -20.47
C LYS A 63 -3.14 1.28 -20.36
N GLN A 64 -3.07 0.17 -19.64
CA GLN A 64 -1.84 -0.61 -19.41
C GLN A 64 -0.72 0.14 -18.68
N LYS A 65 -1.04 1.24 -18.00
CA LYS A 65 -0.10 2.03 -17.21
C LYS A 65 -0.58 2.15 -15.78
N VAL A 66 0.31 1.90 -14.83
CA VAL A 66 0.03 2.04 -13.40
C VAL A 66 -0.22 3.49 -13.00
N LEU A 67 -1.26 3.69 -12.20
CA LEU A 67 -1.55 4.94 -11.50
C LEU A 67 -0.80 4.92 -10.17
N SER A 68 0.04 5.93 -9.93
CA SER A 68 0.88 6.00 -8.74
C SER A 68 1.28 7.44 -8.46
N ASN A 69 1.30 7.83 -7.18
CA ASN A 69 1.83 9.10 -6.70
C ASN A 69 3.31 9.01 -6.29
N ALA A 70 3.87 7.80 -6.16
CA ALA A 70 5.27 7.60 -5.81
C ALA A 70 6.23 8.07 -6.92
N LYS A 71 7.15 8.99 -6.57
CA LYS A 71 8.07 9.71 -7.47
C LYS A 71 9.14 8.87 -8.21
N ARG A 72 9.03 7.55 -8.30
CA ARG A 72 10.07 6.67 -8.90
C ARG A 72 9.54 5.56 -9.81
N VAL A 73 8.28 5.63 -10.19
CA VAL A 73 7.68 4.64 -11.08
C VAL A 73 7.88 5.08 -12.53
N GLU A 74 9.15 5.11 -12.98
CA GLU A 74 9.60 5.84 -14.17
C GLU A 74 9.00 5.36 -15.51
N ASP A 75 8.43 4.16 -15.58
CA ASP A 75 7.79 3.65 -16.81
C ASP A 75 6.30 3.31 -16.66
N LYS A 76 5.76 3.35 -15.43
CA LYS A 76 4.39 2.89 -15.11
C LYS A 76 4.03 1.51 -15.67
N ASN A 77 5.02 0.68 -16.03
CA ASN A 77 4.79 -0.65 -16.56
C ASN A 77 4.41 -1.60 -15.41
N PRO A 78 3.24 -2.27 -15.46
CA PRO A 78 2.74 -3.06 -14.35
C PRO A 78 3.63 -4.26 -13.99
N ILE A 79 4.25 -4.91 -14.99
CA ILE A 79 5.15 -6.05 -14.75
C ILE A 79 6.44 -5.58 -14.05
N LYS A 80 7.05 -4.49 -14.54
CA LYS A 80 8.25 -3.92 -13.87
C LYS A 80 7.95 -3.55 -12.43
N ILE A 81 6.78 -2.97 -12.18
CA ILE A 81 6.37 -2.58 -10.81
C ILE A 81 6.16 -3.80 -9.94
N ALA A 82 5.43 -4.81 -10.42
CA ALA A 82 5.22 -6.05 -9.69
C ALA A 82 6.56 -6.70 -9.28
N ASN A 83 7.55 -6.74 -10.18
CA ASN A 83 8.88 -7.26 -9.88
C ASN A 83 9.60 -6.44 -8.79
N VAL A 84 9.54 -5.10 -8.87
CA VAL A 84 10.12 -4.24 -7.81
C VAL A 84 9.43 -4.46 -6.47
N MET A 85 8.10 -4.69 -6.46
CA MET A 85 7.35 -4.94 -5.23
C MET A 85 7.70 -6.31 -4.63
N GLU A 86 7.90 -7.32 -5.48
CA GLU A 86 8.41 -8.63 -5.08
C GLU A 86 9.81 -8.52 -4.43
N GLU A 87 10.72 -7.74 -5.04
CA GLU A 87 12.06 -7.47 -4.48
C GLU A 87 12.01 -6.73 -3.13
N ILE A 88 11.00 -5.89 -2.90
CA ILE A 88 10.75 -5.24 -1.61
C ILE A 88 10.22 -6.22 -0.56
N GLY A 89 9.66 -7.36 -0.99
CA GLY A 89 9.15 -8.42 -0.12
C GLY A 89 7.63 -8.55 -0.11
N VAL A 90 6.91 -7.84 -0.98
CA VAL A 90 5.47 -8.03 -1.20
C VAL A 90 5.25 -9.38 -1.88
N ASN A 91 4.36 -10.20 -1.35
CA ASN A 91 4.05 -11.52 -1.91
C ASN A 91 2.59 -11.69 -2.34
N GLU A 92 1.76 -10.66 -2.16
CA GLU A 92 0.36 -10.65 -2.56
C GLU A 92 -0.03 -9.28 -3.11
N LEU A 93 -0.71 -9.28 -4.25
CA LEU A 93 -1.13 -8.07 -4.94
C LEU A 93 -2.57 -8.18 -5.46
N ILE A 94 -3.24 -7.03 -5.49
CA ILE A 94 -4.49 -6.81 -6.22
C ILE A 94 -4.14 -5.88 -7.39
N LEU A 95 -4.53 -6.27 -8.59
CA LEU A 95 -4.40 -5.42 -9.78
C LEU A 95 -5.80 -5.04 -10.25
N LEU A 96 -6.07 -3.75 -10.34
CA LEU A 96 -7.32 -3.20 -10.87
C LEU A 96 -7.06 -2.50 -12.21
N ASP A 97 -7.78 -2.90 -13.26
CA ASP A 97 -7.74 -2.25 -14.57
C ASP A 97 -9.01 -1.41 -14.76
N LEU A 98 -8.83 -0.09 -14.96
CA LEU A 98 -9.88 0.93 -15.01
C LEU A 98 -10.30 1.30 -16.44
#